data_AF-A0A2P8W752-F1
#
_entry.id   AF-A0A2P8W752-F1
#
_cell.length_a   1.000
_cell.length_b   1.000
_cell.length_c   1.000
_cell.angle_alpha   90.00
_cell.angle_beta   90.00
_cell.angle_gamma   90.00
#
_symmetry.space_group_name_H-M   'P 1'
#
loop_
_entity.id
_entity.type
_entity.pdbx_description
1 polymer ?
#
loop_
_entity_poly.entity_id
_entity_poly.type
_entity_poly.pdbx_seq_one_letter_code
_entity_poly.pdbx_strand_id
1 'polypeptide(L)'
;MIDLWPNNLDIPTSKPPVTILREQAAFLGQKTDNIVQAKVRNTTQQGGVTFEYQLFLQSDAIGYSYRILAIVYTIEFYPVAFILDTDIQEELSNKKILKKYEVTLDERISIRVNSEEEFLGLLAEILKTEKIRQIIVALLAQASDAKSMAYEGIPF
;
A
#
# COMPACT_ATOMS: atom_id res chain seq x y z
N MET A 1 26.63 20.45 32.11
CA MET A 1 25.26 20.10 31.73
C MET A 1 25.15 18.58 31.86
N ILE A 2 24.13 18.05 32.52
CA ILE A 2 24.00 16.60 32.79
C ILE A 2 23.14 15.99 31.67
N ASP A 3 23.59 14.89 31.10
CA ASP A 3 22.80 14.08 30.18
C ASP A 3 21.78 13.25 30.99
N LEU A 4 20.51 13.34 30.60
CA LEU A 4 19.37 12.69 31.28
C LEU A 4 18.72 11.59 30.44
N TRP A 5 19.23 11.30 29.24
CA TRP A 5 18.67 10.27 28.37
C TRP A 5 19.10 8.86 28.79
N PRO A 6 18.25 7.84 28.55
CA PRO A 6 18.64 6.46 28.78
C PRO A 6 19.75 6.04 27.81
N ASN A 7 20.72 5.28 28.31
CA ASN A 7 21.81 4.75 27.48
C ASN A 7 21.37 3.60 26.57
N ASN A 8 20.22 2.98 26.85
CA ASN A 8 19.66 1.87 26.08
C ASN A 8 18.59 2.38 25.10
N LEU A 9 19.03 2.62 23.87
CA LEU A 9 18.18 2.99 22.73
C LEU A 9 18.21 1.87 21.70
N ASP A 10 17.71 0.68 22.09
CA ASP A 10 17.70 -0.49 21.24
C ASP A 10 16.75 -0.31 20.04
N ILE A 11 17.14 -0.86 18.89
CA ILE A 11 16.33 -0.82 17.67
C ILE A 11 15.32 -1.98 17.73
N PRO A 12 14.01 -1.73 17.47
CA PRO A 12 13.01 -2.79 17.45
C PRO A 12 13.38 -3.88 16.43
N THR A 13 13.15 -5.14 16.78
CA THR A 13 13.38 -6.29 15.89
C THR A 13 12.34 -6.36 14.76
N SER A 14 11.13 -5.84 14.99
CA SER A 14 10.04 -5.88 14.01
C SER A 14 10.21 -4.83 12.92
N LYS A 15 9.88 -5.20 11.68
CA LYS A 15 10.02 -4.30 10.55
C LYS A 15 8.85 -3.31 10.51
N PRO A 16 9.11 -2.01 10.29
CA PRO A 16 8.04 -1.03 10.13
C PRO A 16 7.15 -1.37 8.92
N PRO A 17 5.81 -1.35 9.06
CA PRO A 17 4.85 -1.63 7.98
C PRO A 17 5.09 -0.82 6.70
N VAL A 18 5.46 0.46 6.84
CA VAL A 18 5.78 1.33 5.69
C VAL A 18 6.97 0.83 4.88
N THR A 19 7.97 0.22 5.53
CA THR A 19 9.14 -0.32 4.85
C THR A 19 8.74 -1.48 3.97
N ILE A 20 7.87 -2.37 4.47
CA ILE A 20 7.33 -3.49 3.68
C ILE A 20 6.55 -2.96 2.47
N LEU A 21 5.68 -1.95 2.64
CA LEU A 21 4.94 -1.36 1.52
C LEU A 21 5.88 -0.78 0.45
N ARG A 22 6.97 -0.11 0.85
CA ARG A 22 7.95 0.47 -0.08
C ARG A 22 8.72 -0.60 -0.86
N GLU A 23 9.06 -1.71 -0.22
CA GLU A 23 9.69 -2.84 -0.89
C GLU A 23 8.78 -3.48 -1.93
N GLN A 24 7.51 -3.74 -1.56
CA GLN A 24 6.53 -4.27 -2.52
C GLN A 24 6.29 -3.29 -3.67
N ALA A 25 6.31 -1.99 -3.39
CA ALA A 25 6.23 -0.97 -4.42
C ALA A 25 7.39 -1.02 -5.41
N ALA A 26 8.62 -1.21 -4.91
CA ALA A 26 9.81 -1.37 -5.74
C ALA A 26 9.74 -2.65 -6.60
N PHE A 27 9.24 -3.76 -6.05
CA PHE A 27 9.07 -5.00 -6.81
C PHE A 27 8.08 -4.86 -7.97
N LEU A 28 7.01 -4.08 -7.82
CA LEU A 28 6.09 -3.82 -8.93
C LEU A 28 6.77 -3.01 -10.04
N GLY A 29 7.55 -1.99 -9.69
CA GLY A 29 8.32 -1.20 -10.66
C GLY A 29 9.26 -2.09 -11.48
N GLN A 30 9.97 -3.00 -10.83
CA GLN A 30 10.84 -3.98 -11.51
C GLN A 30 10.05 -4.93 -12.43
N LYS A 31 8.86 -5.38 -12.01
CA LYS A 31 8.02 -6.31 -12.81
C LYS A 31 7.39 -5.69 -14.04
N THR A 32 7.32 -4.36 -14.10
CA THR A 32 6.60 -3.60 -15.12
C THR A 32 7.50 -2.65 -15.89
N ASP A 33 8.81 -2.79 -15.73
CA ASP A 33 9.82 -1.89 -16.30
C ASP A 33 9.53 -0.40 -16.02
N ASN A 34 8.98 -0.13 -14.83
CA ASN A 34 8.53 1.17 -14.33
C ASN A 34 7.44 1.87 -15.16
N ILE A 35 6.77 1.16 -16.08
CA ILE A 35 5.60 1.67 -16.82
C ILE A 35 4.43 1.89 -15.85
N VAL A 36 4.25 0.96 -14.90
CA VAL A 36 3.29 1.07 -13.80
C VAL A 36 4.04 0.96 -12.49
N GLN A 37 4.05 2.03 -11.71
CA GLN A 37 4.76 2.06 -10.43
C GLN A 37 3.76 1.98 -9.30
N ALA A 38 4.19 1.38 -8.18
CA ALA A 38 3.53 1.59 -6.92
C ALA A 38 4.23 2.70 -6.15
N LYS A 39 3.49 3.56 -5.45
CA LYS A 39 4.06 4.63 -4.60
C LYS A 39 3.38 4.67 -3.24
N VAL A 40 4.20 4.85 -2.20
CA VAL A 40 3.74 5.00 -0.82
C VAL A 40 3.79 6.48 -0.44
N ARG A 41 2.65 7.03 -0.03
CA ARG A 41 2.52 8.42 0.43
C ARG A 41 2.26 8.47 1.93
N ASN A 42 2.92 9.39 2.63
CA ASN A 42 2.63 9.69 4.03
C ASN A 42 1.48 10.69 4.08
N THR A 43 0.41 10.35 4.80
CA THR A 43 -0.75 11.22 5.03
C THR A 43 -0.95 11.55 6.51
N THR A 44 0.04 11.22 7.35
CA THR A 44 0.07 11.54 8.77
C THR A 44 -0.10 13.04 8.99
N GLN A 45 -1.05 13.43 9.84
CA GLN A 45 -1.23 14.82 10.23
C GLN A 45 -0.10 15.28 11.14
N GLN A 46 0.28 16.56 11.05
CA GLN A 46 1.29 17.13 11.95
C GLN A 46 0.85 17.02 13.41
N GLY A 47 1.76 16.53 14.27
CA GLY A 47 1.45 16.29 15.69
C GLY A 47 0.62 15.02 15.95
N GLY A 48 0.32 14.22 14.91
CA GLY A 48 -0.36 12.94 15.06
C GLY A 48 0.46 11.92 15.85
N VAL A 49 -0.23 11.15 16.69
CA VAL A 49 0.35 10.00 17.42
C VAL A 49 0.34 8.71 16.60
N THR A 50 -0.31 8.74 15.43
CA THR A 50 -0.40 7.64 14.47
C THR A 50 0.37 7.97 13.21
N PHE A 51 0.87 6.93 12.55
CA PHE A 51 1.42 6.97 11.22
C PHE A 51 0.37 6.48 10.23
N GLU A 52 0.04 7.32 9.26
CA GLU A 52 -0.85 6.97 8.15
C GLU A 52 -0.06 6.96 6.83
N TYR A 53 -0.16 5.84 6.12
CA TYR A 53 0.44 5.68 4.80
C TYR A 53 -0.55 5.10 3.81
N GLN A 54 -0.48 5.56 2.57
CA GLN A 54 -1.34 5.12 1.48
C GLN A 54 -0.48 4.55 0.35
N LEU A 55 -0.87 3.37 -0.16
CA LEU A 55 -0.24 2.72 -1.30
C LEU A 55 -1.07 2.97 -2.55
N PHE A 56 -0.43 3.46 -3.61
CA PHE A 56 -1.06 3.76 -4.89
C PHE A 56 -0.41 2.97 -6.02
N LEU A 57 -1.20 2.60 -7.03
CA LEU A 57 -0.72 2.37 -8.40
C LEU A 57 -0.69 3.70 -9.14
N GLN A 58 0.37 3.95 -9.91
CA GLN A 58 0.53 5.16 -10.69
C GLN A 58 1.13 4.85 -12.06
N SER A 59 0.63 5.54 -13.08
CA SER A 59 1.29 5.61 -14.38
C SER A 59 1.46 7.08 -14.77
N ASP A 60 2.72 7.52 -14.87
CA ASP A 60 3.05 8.90 -15.22
C ASP A 60 2.73 9.19 -16.70
N ALA A 61 2.80 8.17 -17.57
CA ALA A 61 2.53 8.30 -19.01
C ALA A 61 1.08 8.73 -19.33
N ILE A 62 0.12 8.37 -18.48
CA ILE A 62 -1.30 8.69 -18.66
C ILE A 62 -1.88 9.52 -17.51
N GLY A 63 -1.03 10.00 -16.58
CA GLY A 63 -1.45 10.82 -15.44
C GLY A 63 -2.44 10.14 -14.48
N TYR A 64 -2.48 8.81 -14.43
CA TYR A 64 -3.45 8.07 -13.64
C TYR A 64 -2.87 7.59 -12.30
N SER A 65 -3.70 7.63 -11.25
CA SER A 65 -3.36 7.13 -9.91
C SER A 65 -4.56 6.44 -9.27
N TYR A 66 -4.35 5.25 -8.70
CA TYR A 66 -5.37 4.46 -8.01
C TYR A 66 -4.87 4.06 -6.63
N ARG A 67 -5.68 4.28 -5.58
CA ARG A 67 -5.31 3.90 -4.21
C ARG A 67 -5.61 2.42 -4.00
N ILE A 68 -4.60 1.61 -3.68
CA ILE A 68 -4.80 0.20 -3.34
C ILE A 68 -5.37 0.09 -1.94
N LEU A 69 -4.70 0.73 -0.98
CA LEU A 69 -5.00 0.62 0.45
C LEU A 69 -4.40 1.80 1.21
N ALA A 70 -4.86 1.98 2.45
CA ALA A 70 -4.17 2.75 3.47
C ALA A 70 -3.85 1.86 4.68
N ILE A 71 -2.78 2.18 5.39
CA ILE A 71 -2.43 1.59 6.67
C ILE A 71 -2.31 2.67 7.75
N VAL A 72 -2.75 2.34 8.96
CA VAL A 72 -2.63 3.20 10.15
C VAL A 72 -2.02 2.38 11.27
N TYR A 73 -0.99 2.92 11.94
CA TYR A 73 -0.33 2.27 13.09
C TYR A 73 0.33 3.31 14.02
N THR A 74 0.76 2.90 15.21
CA THR A 74 1.44 3.77 16.20
C THR A 74 2.96 3.55 16.18
N ILE A 75 3.70 4.15 17.10
CA ILE A 75 5.16 3.94 17.20
C ILE A 75 5.58 2.49 17.45
N GLU A 76 4.66 1.63 17.92
CA GLU A 76 4.90 0.21 18.19
C GLU A 76 4.84 -0.68 16.94
N PHE A 77 4.57 -0.08 15.76
CA PHE A 77 4.42 -0.73 14.46
C PHE A 77 3.21 -1.64 14.30
N TYR A 78 2.93 -2.49 15.29
CA TYR A 78 1.78 -3.38 15.31
C TYR A 78 0.99 -3.15 16.60
N PRO A 79 -0.34 -3.25 16.54
CA PRO A 79 -1.16 -3.64 15.40
C PRO A 79 -1.32 -2.56 14.33
N VAL A 80 -1.64 -3.00 13.12
CA VAL A 80 -1.89 -2.14 11.95
C VAL A 80 -3.34 -2.27 11.51
N ALA A 81 -3.99 -1.16 11.22
CA ALA A 81 -5.30 -1.13 10.59
C ALA A 81 -5.15 -0.93 9.07
N PHE A 82 -5.70 -1.85 8.27
CA PHE A 82 -5.83 -1.71 6.82
C PHE A 82 -7.18 -1.09 6.46
N ILE A 83 -7.16 -0.09 5.58
CA ILE A 83 -8.34 0.53 5.00
C ILE A 83 -8.31 0.27 3.51
N LEU A 84 -9.31 -0.47 3.01
CA LEU A 84 -9.37 -0.92 1.62
C LEU A 84 -10.47 -0.19 0.86
N ASP A 85 -10.37 -0.22 -0.47
CA ASP A 85 -11.49 0.14 -1.32
C ASP A 85 -12.55 -0.96 -1.30
N THR A 86 -13.81 -0.56 -1.48
CA THR A 86 -14.99 -1.43 -1.42
C THR A 86 -14.84 -2.66 -2.33
N ASP A 87 -14.43 -2.48 -3.58
CA ASP A 87 -14.28 -3.58 -4.54
C ASP A 87 -13.26 -4.65 -4.07
N ILE A 88 -12.13 -4.21 -3.52
CA ILE A 88 -11.09 -5.10 -3.00
C ILE A 88 -11.61 -5.82 -1.75
N GLN A 89 -12.27 -5.08 -0.87
CA GLN A 89 -12.86 -5.63 0.35
C GLN A 89 -13.92 -6.69 0.03
N GLU A 90 -14.81 -6.44 -0.93
CA GLU A 90 -15.83 -7.38 -1.38
C GLU A 90 -15.20 -8.64 -1.97
N GLU A 91 -14.17 -8.50 -2.82
CA GLU A 91 -13.47 -9.65 -3.39
C GLU A 91 -12.85 -10.55 -2.30
N LEU A 92 -12.18 -9.95 -1.31
CA LEU A 92 -11.58 -10.68 -0.18
C LEU A 92 -12.65 -11.30 0.74
N SER A 93 -13.78 -10.62 0.93
CA SER A 93 -14.92 -11.11 1.71
C SER A 93 -15.55 -12.33 1.06
N ASN A 94 -15.78 -12.28 -0.26
CA ASN A 94 -16.34 -13.38 -1.05
C ASN A 94 -15.42 -14.62 -1.03
N LYS A 95 -14.11 -14.40 -1.06
CA LYS A 95 -13.09 -15.46 -0.89
C LYS A 95 -12.96 -15.95 0.56
N LYS A 96 -13.74 -15.41 1.51
CA LYS A 96 -13.71 -15.71 2.95
C LYS A 96 -12.34 -15.46 3.61
N ILE A 97 -11.49 -14.64 3.00
CA ILE A 97 -10.15 -14.31 3.52
C ILE A 97 -10.28 -13.47 4.79
N LEU A 98 -11.19 -12.49 4.79
CA LEU A 98 -11.37 -11.57 5.90
C LEU A 98 -11.90 -12.22 7.19
N LYS A 99 -12.39 -13.47 7.13
CA LYS A 99 -12.85 -14.21 8.33
C LYS A 99 -11.73 -14.50 9.33
N LYS A 100 -10.47 -14.39 8.91
CA LYS A 100 -9.29 -14.63 9.74
C LYS A 100 -8.86 -13.42 10.55
N TYR A 101 -9.44 -12.25 10.26
CA TYR A 101 -8.98 -10.97 10.81
C TYR A 101 -10.11 -10.28 11.55
N GLU A 102 -9.74 -9.45 12.51
CA GLU A 102 -10.68 -8.58 13.20
C GLU A 102 -11.07 -7.43 12.27
N VAL A 103 -12.35 -7.34 11.94
CA VAL A 103 -12.92 -6.26 11.12
C VAL A 103 -13.64 -5.30 12.05
N THR A 104 -13.19 -4.04 12.07
CA THR A 104 -13.84 -2.97 12.82
C THR A 104 -14.75 -2.17 11.88
N LEU A 105 -16.01 -2.01 12.29
CA LEU A 105 -17.02 -1.23 11.61
C LEU A 105 -17.08 0.16 12.25
N ASP A 106 -16.02 0.94 12.12
CA ASP A 106 -16.03 2.37 12.48
C ASP A 106 -16.46 3.23 11.27
N GLU A 107 -16.15 4.52 11.26
CA GLU A 107 -16.43 5.43 10.13
C GLU A 107 -15.83 4.94 8.79
N ARG A 108 -14.80 4.08 8.84
CA ARG A 108 -14.25 3.34 7.69
C ARG A 108 -14.05 1.89 8.09
N ILE A 109 -14.53 0.95 7.28
CA ILE A 109 -14.28 -0.47 7.57
C ILE A 109 -12.77 -0.73 7.53
N SER A 110 -12.23 -1.14 8.67
CA SER A 110 -10.81 -1.40 8.84
C SER A 110 -10.54 -2.83 9.26
N ILE A 111 -9.45 -3.41 8.76
CA ILE A 111 -9.03 -4.78 9.06
C ILE A 111 -7.76 -4.70 9.91
N ARG A 112 -7.82 -5.22 11.14
CA ARG A 112 -6.70 -5.18 12.08
C ARG A 112 -5.81 -6.41 11.90
N VAL A 113 -4.50 -6.18 11.83
CA VAL A 113 -3.45 -7.22 11.87
C VAL A 113 -2.49 -6.95 13.02
N ASN A 114 -2.09 -7.99 13.75
CA ASN A 114 -1.37 -7.86 15.01
C ASN A 114 0.12 -8.22 14.92
N SER A 115 0.59 -8.70 13.77
CA SER A 115 1.99 -9.11 13.57
C SER A 115 2.47 -8.85 12.14
N GLU A 116 3.79 -8.91 11.96
CA GLU A 116 4.42 -8.83 10.64
C GLU A 116 3.97 -9.97 9.71
N GLU A 117 3.80 -11.18 10.24
CA GLU A 117 3.31 -12.33 9.48
C GLU A 117 1.88 -12.11 8.98
N GLU A 118 0.98 -11.64 9.85
CA GLU A 118 -0.40 -11.32 9.47
C GLU A 118 -0.45 -10.17 8.45
N PHE A 119 0.40 -9.16 8.62
CA PHE A 119 0.53 -8.05 7.69
C PHE A 119 0.96 -8.52 6.29
N LEU A 120 2.01 -9.35 6.22
CA LEU A 120 2.48 -9.92 4.96
C LEU A 120 1.41 -10.81 4.31
N GLY A 121 0.72 -11.62 5.12
CA GLY A 121 -0.38 -12.47 4.66
C GLY A 121 -1.51 -11.66 4.03
N LEU A 122 -2.04 -10.65 4.74
CA LEU A 122 -3.14 -9.83 4.24
C LEU A 122 -2.71 -8.99 3.03
N LEU A 123 -1.52 -8.39 3.06
CA LEU A 123 -0.98 -7.62 1.93
C LEU A 123 -0.85 -8.49 0.67
N ALA A 124 -0.35 -9.73 0.82
CA ALA A 124 -0.24 -10.65 -0.30
C ALA A 124 -1.60 -10.99 -0.92
N GLU A 125 -2.63 -11.20 -0.10
CA GLU A 125 -4.00 -11.45 -0.60
C GLU A 125 -4.56 -10.23 -1.33
N ILE A 126 -4.36 -9.01 -0.79
CA ILE A 126 -4.78 -7.76 -1.43
C ILE A 126 -4.11 -7.58 -2.80
N LEU A 127 -2.78 -7.74 -2.88
CA LEU A 127 -2.03 -7.53 -4.12
C LEU A 127 -2.30 -8.59 -5.19
N LYS A 128 -2.86 -9.75 -4.80
CA LYS A 128 -3.27 -10.85 -5.71
C LYS A 128 -4.73 -10.76 -6.14
N THR A 129 -5.48 -9.74 -5.72
CA THR A 129 -6.87 -9.58 -6.13
C THR A 129 -6.99 -9.36 -7.64
N GLU A 130 -8.10 -9.85 -8.21
CA GLU A 130 -8.41 -9.66 -9.63
C GLU A 130 -8.58 -8.18 -9.94
N LYS A 131 -9.15 -7.38 -9.02
CA LYS A 131 -9.25 -5.93 -9.17
C LYS A 131 -7.88 -5.28 -9.43
N ILE A 132 -6.87 -5.59 -8.61
CA ILE A 132 -5.52 -5.03 -8.75
C ILE A 132 -4.86 -5.50 -10.05
N ARG A 133 -5.01 -6.78 -10.40
CA ARG A 133 -4.50 -7.32 -11.67
C ARG A 133 -5.10 -6.58 -12.87
N GLN A 134 -6.42 -6.36 -12.88
CA GLN A 134 -7.12 -5.66 -13.96
C GLN A 134 -6.63 -4.22 -14.12
N ILE A 135 -6.45 -3.49 -13.01
CA ILE A 135 -5.93 -2.12 -13.05
C ILE A 135 -4.52 -2.10 -13.63
N ILE A 136 -3.62 -2.97 -13.15
CA ILE A 136 -2.24 -3.02 -13.66
C ILE A 136 -2.23 -3.29 -15.17
N VAL A 137 -3.00 -4.28 -15.64
CA VAL A 137 -3.08 -4.61 -17.06
C VAL A 137 -3.65 -3.46 -17.88
N ALA A 138 -4.70 -2.79 -17.40
CA ALA A 138 -5.28 -1.64 -18.08
C ALA A 138 -4.30 -0.46 -18.17
N LEU A 139 -3.53 -0.19 -17.11
CA LEU A 139 -2.50 0.85 -17.11
C LEU A 139 -1.35 0.51 -18.05
N LEU A 140 -0.91 -0.75 -18.08
CA LEU A 140 0.14 -1.19 -19.00
C LEU A 140 -0.27 -1.02 -20.46
N ALA A 141 -1.50 -1.42 -20.82
CA ALA A 141 -2.01 -1.26 -22.17
C ALA A 141 -2.05 0.22 -22.58
N GLN A 142 -2.68 1.07 -21.77
CA GLN A 142 -2.82 2.49 -22.08
C GLN A 142 -1.48 3.23 -22.12
N ALA A 143 -0.55 2.93 -21.19
CA ALA A 143 0.76 3.57 -21.17
C ALA A 143 1.67 3.12 -22.33
N SER A 144 1.52 1.88 -22.79
CA SER A 144 2.25 1.38 -23.96
C SER A 144 1.79 2.08 -25.24
N ASP A 145 0.48 2.28 -25.40
CA ASP A 145 -0.09 3.01 -26.53
C ASP A 145 0.28 4.51 -26.50
N ALA A 146 0.25 5.15 -25.33
CA ALA A 146 0.68 6.54 -25.19
C ALA A 146 2.17 6.72 -25.56
N LYS A 147 3.01 5.73 -25.23
CA LYS A 147 4.43 5.75 -25.57
C LYS A 147 4.66 5.58 -27.07
N SER A 148 3.93 4.71 -27.77
CA SER A 148 4.06 4.56 -29.23
C SER A 148 3.63 5.83 -29.97
N MET A 149 2.54 6.48 -29.56
CA MET A 149 2.08 7.73 -30.16
C MET A 149 3.06 8.90 -29.96
N ALA A 150 3.73 8.96 -28.79
CA ALA A 150 4.76 9.96 -28.54
C ALA A 150 5.99 9.78 -29.46
N TYR A 151 6.34 8.55 -29.83
CA TYR A 151 7.40 8.29 -30.82
C TYR A 151 7.00 8.64 -32.26
N GLU A 152 5.70 8.63 -32.58
CA GLU A 152 5.17 9.01 -33.89
C GLU A 152 4.95 10.53 -34.06
N GLY A 153 5.25 11.33 -33.03
CA GLY A 153 5.15 12.79 -33.10
C GLY A 153 3.72 13.33 -33.10
N ILE A 154 2.75 12.53 -32.63
CA ILE A 154 1.34 12.95 -32.51
C ILE A 154 1.15 13.63 -31.15
N PRO A 155 0.75 14.91 -31.08
CA PRO A 155 0.54 15.60 -29.81
C PRO A 155 -0.75 15.11 -29.11
N PHE A 156 -0.71 15.09 -27.77
CA PHE A 156 -1.84 14.81 -26.88
C PHE A 156 -2.91 15.91 -26.90
#